data_AF-A0AA38HYN0-F1
#
_entry.id   AF-A0AA38HYN0-F1
#
_cell.length_a   1.000
_cell.length_b   1.000
_cell.length_c   1.000
_cell.angle_alpha   90.00
_cell.angle_beta   90.00
_cell.angle_gamma   90.00
#
_symmetry.space_group_name_H-M   'P 1'
#
loop_
_entity.id
_entity.type
_entity.pdbx_description
1 polymer ?
#
loop_
_entity_poly.entity_id
_entity_poly.type
_entity_poly.pdbx_seq_one_letter_code
_entity_poly.pdbx_strand_id
1 'polypeptide(L)'
;MSAYKMKTVRNKPIVEKFFSLKIDDDLKNTLLDLWKDKKEAKYTLCVFAEWLVATVDAWTTSGVTPEAATTSFTLRLAAILCTNEERFARLNNNNFFAKLIRMTKVRESGVASVKIAYVKLLSAFLEHEAGVEWMVACNFWEDVLELCVTGSGGIVKESVSCVGKLLEKVVGHDESFCDGVIKKIMLPLGENIYRCVKASSDVNEEVATELLRTSLKVIGDVLEFLLRGVCLEGKDFEVLFLFLKNFHLEERICDFMIIAQNKRLLFDLSKIMFVMQFLELYGNVITNSITMTKVNASVDKIRNNFATNMLKGNFSDQLQFCPFGFLFWNLVESKIPSFKIDKPIKGAPQFPNNFMVFLVMPKYTILVKTYLLKPTEFEEEVSNDDFRSAFEDKMWSVVSHDFVRALYFWEKRNVDDPNLHALCEQSLSTSKVCVSYFSREQGIPYFQTMVYYLMDIVRFTRNRSEKVDILVKEFTFCRQIFELVGILMEKFQITLKDCIEVTYVISVCFDFMALAEWSSEVVVEVIKVINIAIAYYTAPKMALLVEDAPDPTVNLLGPLLYSKLLNEDPKVNVAALEVIHTITTISKKSKFMKIRTIDTSVS
;
A
#
# COMPACT_ATOMS: atom_id res chain seq x y z
N MET A 1 4.32 25.08 -34.02
CA MET A 1 4.87 24.55 -35.29
C MET A 1 4.73 23.04 -35.28
N SER A 2 3.57 22.50 -35.64
CA SER A 2 3.21 22.07 -37.01
C SER A 2 4.17 21.03 -37.58
N ALA A 3 3.80 19.76 -37.47
CA ALA A 3 4.10 18.67 -38.40
C ALA A 3 5.55 18.63 -38.95
N TYR A 4 6.53 18.26 -38.11
CA TYR A 4 7.78 17.71 -38.66
C TYR A 4 7.52 16.27 -39.14
N LYS A 5 7.70 16.11 -40.45
CA LYS A 5 7.37 14.95 -41.30
C LYS A 5 7.78 13.59 -40.68
N MET A 6 6.80 12.87 -40.13
CA MET A 6 6.80 11.40 -40.15
C MET A 6 6.48 10.93 -41.57
N LYS A 7 7.46 10.95 -42.48
CA LYS A 7 7.35 10.35 -43.81
C LYS A 7 8.37 9.22 -43.91
N THR A 8 8.13 8.11 -43.20
CA THR A 8 8.55 6.73 -43.53
C THR A 8 8.46 5.82 -42.29
N VAL A 9 7.27 5.58 -41.74
CA VAL A 9 7.05 4.37 -40.92
C VAL A 9 5.61 3.90 -41.10
N ARG A 10 5.42 2.63 -41.45
CA ARG A 10 4.14 1.93 -41.65
C ARG A 10 3.24 1.87 -40.39
N ASN A 11 3.63 2.50 -39.27
CA ASN A 11 3.06 2.31 -37.93
C ASN A 11 2.41 3.58 -37.33
N LYS A 12 2.13 4.60 -38.14
CA LYS A 12 1.49 5.86 -37.71
C LYS A 12 0.24 5.68 -36.80
N PRO A 13 -0.70 4.75 -37.08
CA PRO A 13 -1.88 4.59 -36.22
C PRO A 13 -1.57 3.98 -34.84
N ILE A 14 -0.49 3.21 -34.71
CA ILE A 14 -0.08 2.62 -33.43
C ILE A 14 0.45 3.72 -32.51
N VAL A 15 1.31 4.59 -33.03
CA VAL A 15 1.92 5.70 -32.29
C VAL A 15 0.87 6.74 -31.88
N GLU A 16 -0.08 7.07 -32.77
CA GLU A 16 -1.20 7.98 -32.44
C GLU A 16 -2.13 7.39 -31.35
N LYS A 17 -2.34 6.07 -31.33
CA LYS A 17 -3.09 5.38 -30.26
C LYS A 17 -2.35 5.37 -28.92
N PHE A 18 -1.02 5.45 -28.92
CA PHE A 18 -0.21 5.56 -27.70
C PHE A 18 -0.27 6.95 -27.06
N PHE A 19 -0.41 8.01 -27.86
CA PHE A 19 -0.55 9.39 -27.36
C PHE A 19 -1.92 9.67 -26.73
N SER A 20 -2.93 8.82 -26.94
CA SER A 20 -4.29 8.98 -26.39
C SER A 20 -4.57 8.19 -25.11
N LEU A 21 -3.63 7.36 -24.64
CA LEU A 21 -3.80 6.54 -23.43
C LEU A 21 -3.58 7.35 -22.15
N LYS A 22 -4.43 7.12 -21.12
CA LYS A 22 -4.18 7.65 -19.78
C LYS A 22 -2.96 6.97 -19.17
N ILE A 23 -2.02 7.79 -18.72
CA ILE A 23 -0.64 7.37 -18.40
C ILE A 23 -0.58 6.85 -16.95
N ASP A 24 -0.70 5.54 -16.76
CA ASP A 24 0.18 4.77 -15.86
C ASP A 24 0.04 3.26 -16.10
N ASP A 25 -1.12 2.66 -15.82
CA ASP A 25 -1.33 1.21 -15.98
C ASP A 25 -1.67 0.80 -17.41
N ASP A 26 -2.40 1.63 -18.15
CA ASP A 26 -2.83 1.32 -19.52
C ASP A 26 -1.66 1.21 -20.50
N LEU A 27 -0.63 2.07 -20.36
CA LEU A 27 0.57 2.04 -21.20
C LEU A 27 1.38 0.77 -20.96
N LYS A 28 1.57 0.41 -19.67
CA LYS A 28 2.31 -0.79 -19.27
C LYS A 28 1.57 -2.05 -19.70
N ASN A 29 0.26 -2.12 -19.49
CA ASN A 29 -0.57 -3.26 -19.88
C ASN A 29 -0.67 -3.41 -21.39
N THR A 30 -0.80 -2.31 -22.14
CA THR A 30 -0.80 -2.34 -23.62
C THR A 30 0.55 -2.80 -24.16
N LEU A 31 1.67 -2.35 -23.58
CA LEU A 31 3.01 -2.82 -23.97
C LEU A 31 3.28 -4.26 -23.54
N LEU A 32 2.79 -4.69 -22.37
CA LEU A 32 2.85 -6.07 -21.88
C LEU A 32 2.02 -7.03 -22.75
N ASP A 33 0.84 -6.61 -23.20
CA ASP A 33 0.02 -7.39 -24.12
C ASP A 33 0.67 -7.49 -25.50
N LEU A 34 1.33 -6.41 -25.97
CA LEU A 34 2.20 -6.46 -27.15
C LEU A 34 3.45 -7.34 -26.93
N TRP A 35 3.95 -7.48 -25.69
CA TRP A 35 5.07 -8.37 -25.34
C TRP A 35 4.71 -9.86 -25.36
N LYS A 36 3.43 -10.22 -25.22
CA LYS A 36 2.97 -11.62 -25.30
C LYS A 36 3.13 -12.19 -26.72
N ASP A 37 3.09 -11.34 -27.75
CA ASP A 37 3.28 -11.75 -29.14
C ASP A 37 4.74 -11.58 -29.59
N LYS A 38 5.54 -12.63 -29.46
CA LYS A 38 7.01 -12.61 -29.61
C LYS A 38 7.51 -12.07 -30.97
N LYS A 39 6.72 -12.18 -32.04
CA LYS A 39 7.10 -11.69 -33.37
C LYS A 39 6.84 -10.18 -33.52
N GLU A 40 5.66 -9.71 -33.14
CA GLU A 40 5.31 -8.28 -33.23
C GLU A 40 6.04 -7.43 -32.19
N ALA A 41 6.32 -7.99 -31.01
CA ALA A 41 7.10 -7.34 -29.96
C ALA A 41 8.49 -6.91 -30.45
N LYS A 42 9.19 -7.78 -31.20
CA LYS A 42 10.57 -7.52 -31.64
C LYS A 42 10.64 -6.31 -32.59
N TYR A 43 9.73 -6.22 -33.55
CA TYR A 43 9.69 -5.11 -34.50
C TYR A 43 9.25 -3.80 -33.84
N THR A 44 8.21 -3.86 -33.00
CA THR A 44 7.65 -2.69 -32.33
C THR A 44 8.66 -2.05 -31.37
N LEU A 45 9.47 -2.87 -30.68
CA LEU A 45 10.48 -2.39 -29.72
C LEU A 45 11.70 -1.75 -30.40
N CYS A 46 12.13 -2.27 -31.56
CA CYS A 46 13.19 -1.62 -32.35
C CYS A 46 12.75 -0.24 -32.85
N VAL A 47 11.51 -0.10 -33.32
CA VAL A 47 10.96 1.18 -33.78
C VAL A 47 10.94 2.22 -32.66
N PHE A 48 10.58 1.82 -31.43
CA PHE A 48 10.57 2.74 -30.30
C PHE A 48 11.98 3.18 -29.87
N ALA A 49 12.97 2.27 -29.91
CA ALA A 49 14.36 2.63 -29.62
C ALA A 49 14.92 3.61 -30.66
N GLU A 50 14.67 3.38 -31.94
CA GLU A 50 15.08 4.29 -33.03
C GLU A 50 14.38 5.65 -32.92
N TRP A 51 13.08 5.65 -32.63
CA TRP A 51 12.31 6.87 -32.41
C TRP A 51 12.87 7.68 -31.24
N LEU A 52 13.23 7.04 -30.12
CA LEU A 52 13.82 7.71 -28.97
C LEU A 52 15.13 8.40 -29.32
N VAL A 53 16.04 7.70 -30.00
CA VAL A 53 17.33 8.27 -30.42
C VAL A 53 17.11 9.46 -31.35
N ALA A 54 16.32 9.29 -32.40
CA ALA A 54 16.04 10.36 -33.36
C ALA A 54 15.36 11.59 -32.71
N THR A 55 14.46 11.35 -31.77
CA THR A 55 13.73 12.42 -31.06
C THR A 55 14.67 13.22 -30.15
N VAL A 56 15.50 12.54 -29.36
CA VAL A 56 16.46 13.20 -28.46
C VAL A 56 17.53 13.94 -29.26
N ASP A 57 18.02 13.39 -30.37
CA ASP A 57 18.99 14.07 -31.24
C ASP A 57 18.38 15.32 -31.90
N ALA A 58 17.10 15.24 -32.31
CA ALA A 58 16.38 16.39 -32.84
C ALA A 58 16.21 17.51 -31.80
N TRP A 59 15.88 17.17 -30.54
CA TRP A 59 15.83 18.15 -29.44
C TRP A 59 17.20 18.73 -29.14
N THR A 60 18.24 17.90 -29.16
CA THR A 60 19.61 18.34 -28.91
C THR A 60 20.08 19.32 -29.98
N THR A 61 19.75 19.06 -31.24
CA THR A 61 20.13 19.92 -32.38
C THR A 61 19.32 21.22 -32.42
N SER A 62 18.04 21.16 -32.05
CA SER A 62 17.16 22.33 -32.01
C SER A 62 17.26 23.16 -30.73
N GLY A 63 17.89 22.63 -29.68
CA GLY A 63 17.97 23.28 -28.36
C GLY A 63 16.61 23.43 -27.66
N VAL A 64 15.60 22.65 -28.06
CA VAL A 64 14.23 22.77 -27.54
C VAL A 64 14.03 21.80 -26.38
N THR A 65 13.60 22.33 -25.23
CA THR A 65 13.16 21.52 -24.10
C THR A 65 11.72 21.04 -24.35
N PRO A 66 11.45 19.73 -24.32
CA PRO A 66 10.10 19.19 -24.52
C PRO A 66 9.15 19.56 -23.38
N GLU A 67 7.84 19.61 -23.69
CA GLU A 67 6.78 19.82 -22.70
C GLU A 67 6.74 18.67 -21.68
N ALA A 68 6.31 18.95 -20.44
CA ALA A 68 6.30 18.00 -19.33
C ALA A 68 5.63 16.65 -19.62
N ALA A 69 4.51 16.64 -20.36
CA ALA A 69 3.83 15.40 -20.76
C ALA A 69 4.71 14.55 -21.70
N THR A 70 5.33 15.19 -22.69
CA THR A 70 6.25 14.55 -23.64
C THR A 70 7.50 14.04 -22.94
N THR A 71 8.04 14.83 -22.01
CA THR A 71 9.18 14.44 -21.16
C THR A 71 8.86 13.21 -20.32
N SER A 72 7.75 13.23 -19.58
CA SER A 72 7.34 12.11 -18.72
C SER A 72 7.13 10.84 -19.54
N PHE A 73 6.45 10.94 -20.69
CA PHE A 73 6.25 9.83 -21.62
C PHE A 73 7.59 9.25 -22.12
N THR A 74 8.49 10.12 -22.58
CA THR A 74 9.78 9.71 -23.15
C THR A 74 10.66 9.00 -22.11
N LEU A 75 10.73 9.55 -20.89
CA LEU A 75 11.46 8.93 -19.78
C LEU A 75 10.86 7.58 -19.38
N ARG A 76 9.53 7.46 -19.33
CA ARG A 76 8.84 6.19 -19.05
C ARG A 76 9.08 5.15 -20.15
N LEU A 77 9.04 5.55 -21.42
CA LEU A 77 9.34 4.66 -22.54
C LEU A 77 10.78 4.18 -22.48
N ALA A 78 11.74 5.08 -22.21
CA ALA A 78 13.13 4.72 -22.01
C ALA A 78 13.29 3.75 -20.83
N ALA A 79 12.62 4.00 -19.70
CA ALA A 79 12.65 3.11 -18.53
C ALA A 79 12.21 1.68 -18.90
N ILE A 80 11.09 1.56 -19.61
CA ILE A 80 10.55 0.28 -20.05
C ILE A 80 11.54 -0.46 -20.96
N LEU A 81 12.14 0.23 -21.94
CA LEU A 81 13.10 -0.39 -22.86
C LEU A 81 14.40 -0.83 -22.17
N CYS A 82 14.86 -0.05 -21.18
CA CYS A 82 16.14 -0.25 -20.50
C CYS A 82 16.10 -1.27 -19.36
N THR A 83 14.93 -1.83 -19.05
CA THR A 83 14.83 -3.03 -18.20
C THR A 83 15.61 -4.22 -18.78
N ASN A 84 15.86 -4.22 -20.10
CA ASN A 84 16.70 -5.21 -20.76
C ASN A 84 18.13 -4.67 -20.97
N GLU A 85 19.11 -5.44 -20.51
CA GLU A 85 20.53 -5.07 -20.53
C GLU A 85 21.09 -4.81 -21.94
N GLU A 86 20.79 -5.66 -22.92
CA GLU A 86 21.27 -5.50 -24.30
C GLU A 86 20.80 -4.17 -24.90
N ARG A 87 19.55 -3.78 -24.61
CA ARG A 87 18.98 -2.51 -25.08
C ARG A 87 19.56 -1.33 -24.34
N PHE A 88 19.73 -1.46 -23.03
CA PHE A 88 20.42 -0.44 -22.24
C PHE A 88 21.81 -0.17 -22.83
N ALA A 89 22.61 -1.20 -23.06
CA ALA A 89 23.95 -1.06 -23.64
C ALA A 89 23.91 -0.42 -25.04
N ARG A 90 22.98 -0.86 -25.90
CA ARG A 90 22.81 -0.28 -27.25
C ARG A 90 22.42 1.20 -27.23
N LEU A 91 21.50 1.59 -26.34
CA LEU A 91 21.08 2.97 -26.20
C LEU A 91 22.17 3.81 -25.57
N ASN A 92 22.88 3.29 -24.56
CA ASN A 92 23.92 4.03 -23.87
C ASN A 92 25.11 4.39 -24.78
N ASN A 93 25.28 3.67 -25.89
CA ASN A 93 26.25 4.05 -26.93
C ASN A 93 26.06 5.53 -27.32
N ASN A 94 27.13 6.32 -27.23
CA ASN A 94 27.14 7.78 -27.44
C ASN A 94 26.48 8.64 -26.34
N ASN A 95 26.49 8.17 -25.09
CA ASN A 95 26.03 8.91 -23.91
C ASN A 95 24.56 9.36 -24.01
N PHE A 96 23.71 8.53 -24.63
CA PHE A 96 22.30 8.85 -24.85
C PHE A 96 21.57 9.26 -23.56
N PHE A 97 21.75 8.53 -22.45
CA PHE A 97 21.04 8.82 -21.21
C PHE A 97 21.46 10.17 -20.62
N ALA A 98 22.75 10.49 -20.65
CA ALA A 98 23.23 11.81 -20.22
C ALA A 98 22.64 12.94 -21.09
N LYS A 99 22.54 12.74 -22.41
CA LYS A 99 21.88 13.69 -23.32
C LYS A 99 20.39 13.82 -23.00
N LEU A 100 19.67 12.71 -22.83
CA LEU A 100 18.25 12.67 -22.52
C LEU A 100 17.96 13.45 -21.23
N ILE A 101 18.69 13.16 -20.14
CA ILE A 101 18.51 13.82 -18.83
C ILE A 101 18.80 15.32 -18.94
N ARG A 102 19.87 15.70 -19.65
CA ARG A 102 20.23 17.11 -19.85
C ARG A 102 19.18 17.87 -20.67
N MET A 103 18.71 17.29 -21.77
CA MET A 103 17.74 17.96 -22.65
C MET A 103 16.36 18.11 -22.01
N THR A 104 15.97 17.13 -21.19
CA THR A 104 14.68 17.15 -20.47
C THR A 104 14.70 18.05 -19.23
N LYS A 105 15.88 18.52 -18.81
CA LYS A 105 16.06 19.43 -17.65
C LYS A 105 15.33 18.95 -16.39
N VAL A 106 15.35 17.63 -16.13
CA VAL A 106 14.53 17.04 -15.06
C VAL A 106 14.83 17.64 -13.68
N ARG A 107 16.11 17.99 -13.43
CA ARG A 107 16.53 18.63 -12.17
C ARG A 107 15.82 19.97 -11.89
N GLU A 108 15.56 20.74 -12.94
CA GLU A 108 14.89 22.05 -12.85
C GLU A 108 13.35 21.93 -12.89
N SER A 109 12.82 20.75 -13.21
CA SER A 109 11.39 20.57 -13.40
C SER A 109 10.64 20.58 -12.08
N GLY A 110 9.67 21.49 -11.92
CA GLY A 110 8.72 21.46 -10.80
C GLY A 110 7.62 20.39 -10.93
N VAL A 111 7.56 19.65 -12.05
CA VAL A 111 6.45 18.76 -12.36
C VAL A 111 6.67 17.36 -11.79
N ALA A 112 5.78 16.92 -10.89
CA ALA A 112 5.89 15.63 -10.20
C ALA A 112 5.95 14.42 -11.14
N SER A 113 5.15 14.40 -12.21
CA SER A 113 5.13 13.29 -13.18
C SER A 113 6.45 13.14 -13.96
N VAL A 114 7.21 14.22 -14.12
CA VAL A 114 8.55 14.20 -14.75
C VAL A 114 9.57 13.63 -13.78
N LYS A 115 9.57 14.10 -12.51
CA LYS A 115 10.46 13.59 -11.46
C LYS A 115 10.24 12.09 -11.21
N ILE A 116 8.98 11.64 -11.10
CA ILE A 116 8.65 10.22 -10.94
C ILE A 116 9.14 9.40 -12.15
N ALA A 117 8.94 9.89 -13.38
CA ALA A 117 9.40 9.21 -14.58
C ALA A 117 10.93 9.09 -14.65
N TYR A 118 11.65 10.11 -14.17
CA TYR A 118 13.11 10.08 -14.06
C TYR A 118 13.60 9.06 -13.03
N VAL A 119 13.02 9.05 -11.83
CA VAL A 119 13.36 8.03 -10.82
C VAL A 119 13.04 6.62 -11.32
N LYS A 120 11.91 6.42 -12.02
CA LYS A 120 11.57 5.13 -12.65
C LYS A 120 12.58 4.72 -13.74
N LEU A 121 13.11 5.66 -14.51
CA LEU A 121 14.18 5.39 -15.48
C LEU A 121 15.45 4.90 -14.79
N LEU A 122 15.92 5.62 -13.76
CA LEU A 122 17.12 5.22 -13.02
C LEU A 122 16.90 3.88 -12.29
N SER A 123 15.72 3.66 -11.73
CA SER A 123 15.38 2.38 -11.09
C SER A 123 15.38 1.22 -12.10
N ALA A 124 15.00 1.44 -13.36
CA ALA A 124 15.06 0.42 -14.40
C ALA A 124 16.50 0.01 -14.77
N PHE A 125 17.49 0.90 -14.57
CA PHE A 125 18.90 0.55 -14.77
C PHE A 125 19.40 -0.44 -13.71
N LEU A 126 18.80 -0.46 -12.52
CA LEU A 126 19.19 -1.35 -11.42
C LEU A 126 18.70 -2.80 -11.60
N GLU A 127 18.02 -3.09 -12.71
CA GLU A 127 17.54 -4.44 -13.04
C GLU A 127 18.64 -5.33 -13.67
N HIS A 128 19.80 -4.77 -14.04
CA HIS A 128 20.95 -5.48 -14.62
C HIS A 128 22.31 -4.88 -14.20
N GLU A 129 23.39 -5.65 -14.33
CA GLU A 129 24.73 -5.28 -13.83
C GLU A 129 25.31 -4.04 -14.54
N ALA A 130 25.22 -3.98 -15.88
CA ALA A 130 25.73 -2.84 -16.65
C ALA A 130 25.10 -1.50 -16.25
N GLY A 131 23.81 -1.51 -15.86
CA GLY A 131 23.12 -0.33 -15.38
C GLY A 131 23.50 0.06 -13.95
N VAL A 132 23.79 -0.92 -13.09
CA VAL A 132 24.32 -0.69 -11.74
C VAL A 132 25.70 -0.02 -11.82
N GLU A 133 26.61 -0.54 -12.63
CA GLU A 133 27.94 0.07 -12.86
C GLU A 133 27.82 1.51 -13.37
N TRP A 134 26.89 1.74 -14.30
CA TRP A 134 26.64 3.08 -14.83
C TRP A 134 26.13 4.04 -13.76
N MET A 135 25.22 3.57 -12.89
CA MET A 135 24.69 4.36 -11.78
C MET A 135 25.79 4.75 -10.79
N VAL A 136 26.70 3.82 -10.45
CA VAL A 136 27.87 4.09 -9.61
C VAL A 136 28.78 5.14 -10.24
N ALA A 137 29.05 5.02 -11.54
CA ALA A 137 29.98 5.90 -12.25
C ALA A 137 29.47 7.34 -12.47
N CYS A 138 28.16 7.54 -12.65
CA CYS A 138 27.61 8.81 -13.14
C CYS A 138 27.00 9.73 -12.06
N ASN A 139 27.07 9.36 -10.78
CA ASN A 139 26.56 10.13 -9.63
C ASN A 139 25.08 10.56 -9.68
N PHE A 140 24.28 10.02 -10.61
CA PHE A 140 22.84 10.32 -10.70
C PHE A 140 22.04 9.81 -9.50
N TRP A 141 22.61 8.89 -8.71
CA TRP A 141 22.05 8.46 -7.44
C TRP A 141 21.97 9.60 -6.41
N GLU A 142 22.84 10.62 -6.51
CA GLU A 142 22.78 11.79 -5.63
C GLU A 142 21.53 12.63 -5.89
N ASP A 143 21.14 12.78 -7.16
CA ASP A 143 19.89 13.46 -7.53
C ASP A 143 18.68 12.74 -6.89
N VAL A 144 18.71 11.40 -6.86
CA VAL A 144 17.63 10.61 -6.24
C VAL A 144 17.59 10.82 -4.72
N LEU A 145 18.75 10.89 -4.06
CA LEU A 145 18.82 11.22 -2.64
C LEU A 145 18.28 12.63 -2.34
N GLU A 146 18.60 13.61 -3.19
CA GLU A 146 18.04 14.95 -3.05
C GLU A 146 16.51 14.94 -3.19
N LEU A 147 15.96 14.10 -4.09
CA LEU A 147 14.53 13.93 -4.24
C LEU A 147 13.85 13.22 -3.06
N CYS A 148 14.58 12.40 -2.29
CA CYS A 148 14.08 11.85 -1.02
C CYS A 148 13.83 12.96 0.02
N VAL A 149 14.64 14.04 -0.01
CA VAL A 149 14.56 15.16 0.94
C VAL A 149 13.63 16.26 0.45
N THR A 150 13.70 16.61 -0.83
CA THR A 150 12.99 17.77 -1.41
C THR A 150 11.67 17.40 -2.09
N GLY A 151 11.43 16.11 -2.32
CA GLY A 151 10.24 15.60 -2.98
C GLY A 151 8.99 15.65 -2.09
N SER A 152 7.83 15.38 -2.70
CA SER A 152 6.56 15.22 -1.98
C SER A 152 5.82 13.97 -2.45
N GLY A 153 5.10 13.34 -1.50
CA GLY A 153 4.21 12.20 -1.76
C GLY A 153 4.90 11.07 -2.54
N GLY A 154 4.36 10.75 -3.72
CA GLY A 154 4.85 9.68 -4.58
C GLY A 154 6.29 9.88 -5.10
N ILE A 155 6.83 11.10 -5.13
CA ILE A 155 8.23 11.30 -5.52
C ILE A 155 9.16 10.67 -4.48
N VAL A 156 8.90 10.91 -3.19
CA VAL A 156 9.73 10.39 -2.09
C VAL A 156 9.67 8.87 -2.05
N LYS A 157 8.47 8.30 -2.15
CA LYS A 157 8.27 6.84 -2.13
C LYS A 157 9.07 6.13 -3.24
N GLU A 158 8.99 6.63 -4.46
CA GLU A 158 9.72 6.07 -5.59
C GLU A 158 11.23 6.28 -5.47
N SER A 159 11.66 7.43 -4.93
CA SER A 159 13.08 7.75 -4.72
C SER A 159 13.71 6.86 -3.65
N VAL A 160 13.03 6.69 -2.51
CA VAL A 160 13.45 5.77 -1.44
C VAL A 160 13.56 4.34 -1.96
N SER A 161 12.58 3.88 -2.76
CA SER A 161 12.65 2.55 -3.37
C SER A 161 13.84 2.41 -4.31
N CYS A 162 14.15 3.43 -5.11
CA CYS A 162 15.30 3.43 -6.00
C CYS A 162 16.64 3.38 -5.22
N VAL A 163 16.75 4.16 -4.14
CA VAL A 163 17.94 4.17 -3.26
C VAL A 163 18.11 2.82 -2.56
N GLY A 164 17.04 2.24 -2.01
CA GLY A 164 17.08 0.94 -1.38
C GLY A 164 17.51 -0.17 -2.36
N LYS A 165 16.94 -0.18 -3.58
CA LYS A 165 17.37 -1.09 -4.66
C LYS A 165 18.85 -0.92 -5.01
N LEU A 166 19.34 0.32 -5.11
CA LEU A 166 20.75 0.58 -5.43
C LEU A 166 21.67 -0.04 -4.38
N LEU A 167 21.38 0.18 -3.09
CA LEU A 167 22.16 -0.38 -1.99
C LEU A 167 22.17 -1.92 -2.02
N GLU A 168 21.01 -2.55 -2.22
CA GLU A 168 20.90 -4.02 -2.32
C GLU A 168 21.69 -4.59 -3.50
N LYS A 169 21.75 -3.88 -4.62
CA LYS A 169 22.45 -4.35 -5.83
C LYS A 169 23.95 -4.14 -5.76
N VAL A 170 24.41 -3.09 -5.10
CA VAL A 170 25.84 -2.74 -5.07
C VAL A 170 26.57 -3.43 -3.91
N VAL A 171 25.89 -3.76 -2.80
CA VAL A 171 26.57 -4.27 -1.58
C VAL A 171 27.45 -5.49 -1.82
N GLY A 172 27.05 -6.41 -2.71
CA GLY A 172 27.83 -7.62 -3.03
C GLY A 172 29.06 -7.36 -3.90
N HIS A 173 29.14 -6.20 -4.56
CA HIS A 173 30.21 -5.84 -5.51
C HIS A 173 31.13 -4.74 -4.98
N ASP A 174 30.58 -3.73 -4.32
CA ASP A 174 31.30 -2.58 -3.76
C ASP A 174 30.67 -2.12 -2.43
N GLU A 175 31.04 -2.81 -1.35
CA GLU A 175 30.64 -2.45 0.02
C GLU A 175 31.06 -1.01 0.37
N SER A 176 32.20 -0.53 -0.16
CA SER A 176 32.74 0.79 0.16
C SER A 176 31.90 1.93 -0.42
N PHE A 177 31.40 1.75 -1.63
CA PHE A 177 30.43 2.65 -2.24
C PHE A 177 29.13 2.66 -1.42
N CYS A 178 28.59 1.49 -1.07
CA CYS A 178 27.39 1.37 -0.24
C CYS A 178 27.54 2.08 1.10
N ASP A 179 28.65 1.89 1.80
CA ASP A 179 29.00 2.58 3.05
C ASP A 179 29.06 4.11 2.85
N GLY A 180 29.63 4.58 1.74
CA GLY A 180 29.66 5.98 1.36
C GLY A 180 28.26 6.58 1.14
N VAL A 181 27.36 5.87 0.46
CA VAL A 181 25.97 6.28 0.25
C VAL A 181 25.22 6.33 1.59
N ILE A 182 25.38 5.32 2.46
CA ILE A 182 24.76 5.27 3.79
C ILE A 182 25.22 6.45 4.65
N LYS A 183 26.52 6.76 4.67
CA LYS A 183 27.05 7.93 5.37
C LYS A 183 26.42 9.23 4.85
N LYS A 184 26.21 9.36 3.54
CA LYS A 184 25.56 10.53 2.94
C LYS A 184 24.08 10.64 3.31
N ILE A 185 23.36 9.52 3.44
CA ILE A 185 21.98 9.48 3.95
C ILE A 185 21.92 9.93 5.41
N MET A 186 22.91 9.53 6.22
CA MET A 186 22.92 9.79 7.68
C MET A 186 23.53 11.13 8.07
N LEU A 187 24.32 11.75 7.19
CA LEU A 187 25.00 13.02 7.43
C LEU A 187 24.07 14.14 7.91
N PRO A 188 22.89 14.38 7.30
CA PRO A 188 22.01 15.47 7.71
C PRO A 188 21.48 15.34 9.14
N LEU A 189 21.45 14.11 9.69
CA LEU A 189 20.92 13.86 11.03
C LEU A 189 21.69 14.65 12.10
N GLY A 190 23.03 14.59 12.08
CA GLY A 190 23.86 15.28 13.08
C GLY A 190 23.75 16.80 12.99
N GLU A 191 23.77 17.34 11.77
CA GLU A 191 23.66 18.78 11.54
C GLU A 191 22.28 19.32 11.95
N ASN A 192 21.21 18.60 11.61
CA ASN A 192 19.85 19.05 11.91
C ASN A 192 19.49 18.92 13.39
N ILE A 193 20.07 17.95 14.13
CA ILE A 193 19.97 17.88 15.59
C ILE A 193 20.57 19.12 16.23
N TYR A 194 21.81 19.49 15.84
CA TYR A 194 22.47 20.68 16.36
C TYR A 194 21.66 21.96 16.08
N ARG A 195 21.09 22.09 14.87
CA ARG A 195 20.22 23.21 14.51
C ARG A 195 18.95 23.26 15.37
N CYS A 196 18.32 22.12 15.66
CA CYS A 196 17.16 22.05 16.54
C CYS A 196 17.49 22.51 17.95
N VAL A 197 18.60 22.04 18.52
CA VAL A 197 19.02 22.38 19.89
C VAL A 197 19.39 23.87 20.02
N LYS A 198 19.92 24.48 18.96
CA LYS A 198 20.36 25.89 18.96
C LYS A 198 19.27 26.88 18.57
N ALA A 199 18.10 26.43 18.09
CA ALA A 199 17.04 27.32 17.66
C ALA A 199 16.58 28.20 18.83
N SER A 200 16.66 29.52 18.65
CA SER A 200 16.39 30.52 19.69
C SER A 200 15.06 31.25 19.53
N SER A 201 14.34 31.00 18.45
CA SER A 201 13.01 31.57 18.17
C SER A 201 12.07 30.50 17.63
N ASP A 202 10.77 30.66 17.92
CA ASP A 202 9.73 29.67 17.56
C ASP A 202 9.73 29.33 16.06
N VAL A 203 9.92 30.33 15.18
CA VAL A 203 9.97 30.12 13.72
C VAL A 203 11.21 29.31 13.30
N ASN A 204 12.35 29.57 13.92
CA ASN A 204 13.58 28.82 13.65
C ASN A 204 13.50 27.38 14.20
N GLU A 205 12.79 27.18 15.30
CA GLU A 205 12.55 25.87 15.90
C GLU A 205 11.67 24.99 15.00
N GLU A 206 10.61 25.55 14.41
CA GLU A 206 9.72 24.81 13.51
C GLU A 206 10.44 24.39 12.23
N VAL A 207 11.21 25.29 11.61
CA VAL A 207 12.01 24.97 10.42
C VAL A 207 13.08 23.91 10.74
N ALA A 208 13.78 24.05 11.87
CA ALA A 208 14.78 23.06 12.28
C ALA A 208 14.13 21.69 12.55
N THR A 209 12.98 21.67 13.21
CA THR A 209 12.21 20.45 13.49
C THR A 209 11.79 19.74 12.20
N GLU A 210 11.35 20.47 11.18
CA GLU A 210 10.94 19.85 9.91
C GLU A 210 12.13 19.31 9.09
N LEU A 211 13.28 19.99 9.11
CA LEU A 211 14.52 19.47 8.52
C LEU A 211 14.98 18.18 9.19
N LEU A 212 14.92 18.14 10.53
CA LEU A 212 15.22 16.94 11.29
C LEU A 212 14.22 15.82 11.00
N ARG A 213 12.92 16.14 10.94
CA ARG A 213 11.87 15.19 10.58
C ARG A 213 12.12 14.57 9.22
N THR A 214 12.46 15.38 8.23
CA THR A 214 12.78 14.93 6.87
C THR A 214 13.96 13.96 6.88
N SER A 215 15.01 14.27 7.64
CA SER A 215 16.18 13.40 7.79
C SER A 215 15.82 12.05 8.41
N LEU A 216 15.03 12.07 9.50
CA LEU A 216 14.56 10.85 10.16
C LEU A 216 13.67 10.01 9.23
N LYS A 217 12.77 10.64 8.47
CA LYS A 217 11.91 9.96 7.51
C LYS A 217 12.69 9.27 6.40
N VAL A 218 13.67 9.95 5.79
CA VAL A 218 14.49 9.34 4.73
C VAL A 218 15.23 8.11 5.27
N ILE A 219 15.85 8.20 6.44
CA ILE A 219 16.54 7.05 7.07
C ILE A 219 15.53 5.94 7.37
N GLY A 220 14.42 6.28 8.03
CA GLY A 220 13.38 5.33 8.42
C GLY A 220 12.74 4.61 7.24
N ASP A 221 12.43 5.32 6.16
CA ASP A 221 11.77 4.76 4.98
C ASP A 221 12.73 3.90 4.15
N VAL A 222 14.02 4.25 4.07
CA VAL A 222 15.05 3.38 3.46
C VAL A 222 15.22 2.10 4.28
N LEU A 223 15.29 2.19 5.61
CA LEU A 223 15.35 1.01 6.48
C LEU A 223 14.10 0.14 6.34
N GLU A 224 12.91 0.75 6.30
CA GLU A 224 11.63 0.05 6.10
C GLU A 224 11.61 -0.68 4.75
N PHE A 225 12.09 -0.04 3.68
CA PHE A 225 12.22 -0.67 2.36
C PHE A 225 13.10 -1.93 2.41
N LEU A 226 14.28 -1.82 3.04
CA LEU A 226 15.22 -2.94 3.16
C LEU A 226 14.63 -4.08 4.01
N LEU A 227 14.03 -3.76 5.16
CA LEU A 227 13.37 -4.77 6.01
C LEU A 227 12.23 -5.47 5.29
N ARG A 228 11.48 -4.76 4.45
CA ARG A 228 10.43 -5.36 3.62
C ARG A 228 11.02 -6.35 2.63
N GLY A 229 12.15 -6.03 1.99
CA GLY A 229 12.89 -6.96 1.13
C GLY A 229 13.31 -8.24 1.87
N VAL A 230 13.82 -8.11 3.09
CA VAL A 230 14.17 -9.25 3.93
C VAL A 230 12.94 -10.10 4.31
N CYS A 231 11.85 -9.45 4.74
CA CYS A 231 10.67 -10.12 5.26
C CYS A 231 9.83 -10.80 4.17
N LEU A 232 9.68 -10.18 3.00
CA LEU A 232 8.77 -10.64 1.94
C LEU A 232 9.49 -11.29 0.75
N GLU A 233 10.70 -10.85 0.43
CA GLU A 233 11.45 -11.31 -0.76
C GLU A 233 12.63 -12.23 -0.37
N GLY A 234 12.88 -12.41 0.93
CA GLY A 234 13.92 -13.30 1.44
C GLY A 234 15.35 -12.78 1.24
N LYS A 235 15.53 -11.46 1.13
CA LYS A 235 16.85 -10.83 0.99
C LYS A 235 17.69 -10.91 2.27
N ASP A 236 18.98 -10.63 2.12
CA ASP A 236 19.97 -10.66 3.20
C ASP A 236 20.05 -9.35 3.98
N PHE A 237 20.74 -9.40 5.13
CA PHE A 237 20.85 -8.29 6.09
C PHE A 237 22.09 -7.40 5.89
N GLU A 238 22.89 -7.62 4.85
CA GLU A 238 24.20 -6.97 4.68
C GLU A 238 24.12 -5.44 4.73
N VAL A 239 23.24 -4.84 3.91
CA VAL A 239 23.02 -3.38 3.89
C VAL A 239 22.53 -2.87 5.26
N LEU A 240 21.65 -3.64 5.91
CA LEU A 240 21.13 -3.27 7.23
C LEU A 240 22.24 -3.27 8.30
N PHE A 241 23.18 -4.21 8.24
CA PHE A 241 24.34 -4.22 9.13
C PHE A 241 25.32 -3.07 8.83
N LEU A 242 25.44 -2.61 7.58
CA LEU A 242 26.17 -1.38 7.27
C LEU A 242 25.52 -0.15 7.89
N PHE A 243 24.19 -0.05 7.88
CA PHE A 243 23.48 0.99 8.63
C PHE A 243 23.79 0.92 10.12
N LEU A 244 23.72 -0.28 10.72
CA LEU A 244 24.02 -0.46 12.14
C LEU A 244 25.44 0.00 12.49
N LYS A 245 26.43 -0.37 11.66
CA LYS A 245 27.83 0.03 11.82
C LYS A 245 28.01 1.55 11.81
N ASN A 246 27.28 2.27 10.95
CA ASN A 246 27.37 3.72 10.82
C ASN A 246 26.51 4.50 11.83
N PHE A 247 25.58 3.84 12.52
CA PHE A 247 24.66 4.51 13.44
C PHE A 247 25.31 4.94 14.75
N HIS A 248 26.30 4.17 15.23
CA HIS A 248 27.01 4.43 16.49
C HIS A 248 26.03 4.79 17.63
N LEU A 249 25.09 3.87 17.91
CA LEU A 249 23.94 4.09 18.79
C LEU A 249 24.34 4.73 20.13
N GLU A 250 25.42 4.24 20.75
CA GLU A 250 25.94 4.69 22.04
C GLU A 250 26.34 6.18 22.06
N GLU A 251 26.94 6.67 20.97
CA GLU A 251 27.39 8.06 20.86
C GLU A 251 26.21 9.03 20.68
N ARG A 252 25.08 8.54 20.15
CA ARG A 252 23.90 9.36 19.80
C ARG A 252 22.73 9.25 20.79
N ILE A 253 22.87 8.50 21.89
CA ILE A 253 21.77 8.31 22.86
C ILE A 253 21.26 9.64 23.41
N CYS A 254 22.16 10.55 23.79
CA CYS A 254 21.79 11.86 24.33
C CYS A 254 20.97 12.67 23.32
N ASP A 255 21.38 12.66 22.06
CA ASP A 255 20.67 13.34 20.98
C ASP A 255 19.26 12.77 20.81
N PHE A 256 19.13 11.44 20.77
CA PHE A 256 17.82 10.79 20.64
C PHE A 256 16.90 11.03 21.83
N MET A 257 17.45 11.15 23.05
CA MET A 257 16.66 11.52 24.22
C MET A 257 16.06 12.92 24.07
N ILE A 258 16.78 13.87 23.46
CA ILE A 258 16.27 15.22 23.17
C ILE A 258 15.17 15.14 22.12
N ILE A 259 15.41 14.43 21.01
CA ILE A 259 14.44 14.28 19.92
C ILE A 259 13.14 13.61 20.40
N ALA A 260 13.25 12.58 21.24
CA ALA A 260 12.10 11.81 21.74
C ALA A 260 11.15 12.64 22.63
N GLN A 261 11.59 13.80 23.14
CA GLN A 261 10.71 14.73 23.85
C GLN A 261 9.74 15.44 22.90
N ASN A 262 10.12 15.62 21.64
CA ASN A 262 9.25 16.19 20.62
C ASN A 262 8.28 15.12 20.08
N LYS A 263 7.01 15.26 20.45
CA LYS A 263 5.93 14.34 20.05
C LYS A 263 5.76 14.21 18.52
N ARG A 264 6.16 15.21 17.73
CA ARG A 264 6.06 15.20 16.26
C ARG A 264 7.13 14.31 15.60
N LEU A 265 8.24 14.06 16.28
CA LEU A 265 9.38 13.30 15.77
C LEU A 265 9.44 11.86 16.31
N LEU A 266 8.59 11.56 17.32
CA LEU A 266 8.66 10.32 18.09
C LEU A 266 8.60 9.07 17.22
N PHE A 267 7.64 8.98 16.29
CA PHE A 267 7.44 7.78 15.48
C PHE A 267 8.50 7.62 14.38
N ASP A 268 8.92 8.73 13.78
CA ASP A 268 10.02 8.76 12.79
C ASP A 268 11.32 8.25 13.44
N LEU A 269 11.64 8.73 14.65
CA LEU A 269 12.77 8.23 15.44
C LEU A 269 12.56 6.77 15.89
N SER A 270 11.35 6.41 16.32
CA SER A 270 11.04 5.07 16.82
C SER A 270 11.28 4.00 15.77
N LYS A 271 10.93 4.26 14.50
CA LYS A 271 11.23 3.33 13.39
C LYS A 271 12.71 2.95 13.41
N ILE A 272 13.58 3.95 13.34
CA ILE A 272 15.04 3.77 13.30
C ILE A 272 15.53 3.02 14.54
N MET A 273 15.13 3.46 15.73
CA MET A 273 15.56 2.86 17.00
C MET A 273 15.18 1.39 17.11
N PHE A 274 13.96 1.01 16.71
CA PHE A 274 13.53 -0.39 16.74
C PHE A 274 14.28 -1.24 15.72
N VAL A 275 14.54 -0.71 14.51
CA VAL A 275 15.39 -1.42 13.52
C VAL A 275 16.79 -1.66 14.10
N MET A 276 17.44 -0.65 14.67
CA MET A 276 18.78 -0.81 15.24
C MET A 276 18.81 -1.82 16.39
N GLN A 277 17.87 -1.73 17.34
CA GLN A 277 17.76 -2.69 18.44
C GLN A 277 17.56 -4.13 17.95
N PHE A 278 16.75 -4.31 16.91
CA PHE A 278 16.54 -5.63 16.32
C PHE A 278 17.80 -6.15 15.62
N LEU A 279 18.51 -5.31 14.85
CA LEU A 279 19.72 -5.73 14.16
C LEU A 279 20.84 -6.11 15.14
N GLU A 280 21.01 -5.35 16.23
CA GLU A 280 21.94 -5.70 17.31
C GLU A 280 21.59 -7.04 17.94
N LEU A 281 20.31 -7.25 18.27
CA LEU A 281 19.84 -8.52 18.83
C LEU A 281 20.06 -9.67 17.85
N TYR A 282 19.68 -9.49 16.58
CA TYR A 282 19.78 -10.51 15.54
C TYR A 282 21.24 -10.87 15.24
N GLY A 283 22.15 -9.89 15.15
CA GLY A 283 23.57 -10.13 14.99
C GLY A 283 24.15 -10.95 16.15
N ASN A 284 23.75 -10.66 17.38
CA ASN A 284 24.14 -11.43 18.57
C ASN A 284 23.59 -12.87 18.57
N VAL A 285 22.37 -13.05 18.07
CA VAL A 285 21.75 -14.37 17.91
C VAL A 285 22.48 -15.21 16.87
N ILE A 286 22.79 -14.66 15.69
CA ILE A 286 23.49 -15.39 14.62
C ILE A 286 24.91 -15.79 15.07
N THR A 287 25.60 -14.91 15.80
CA THR A 287 26.95 -15.15 16.29
C THR A 287 27.00 -16.03 17.54
N ASN A 288 25.84 -16.49 18.05
CA ASN A 288 25.71 -17.21 19.32
C ASN A 288 26.39 -16.51 20.52
N SER A 289 26.47 -15.17 20.49
CA SER A 289 27.13 -14.38 21.52
C SER A 289 26.29 -14.22 22.79
N ILE A 290 24.99 -14.57 22.72
CA ILE A 290 24.00 -14.30 23.76
C ILE A 290 23.17 -15.55 24.11
N THR A 291 22.79 -15.68 25.39
CA THR A 291 21.94 -16.78 25.87
C THR A 291 20.46 -16.53 25.58
N MET A 292 19.66 -17.60 25.43
CA MET A 292 18.22 -17.49 25.16
C MET A 292 17.46 -16.66 26.20
N THR A 293 17.84 -16.74 27.48
CA THR A 293 17.23 -15.92 28.54
C THR A 293 17.43 -14.43 28.31
N LYS A 294 18.62 -14.01 27.85
CA LYS A 294 18.90 -12.62 27.52
C LYS A 294 18.21 -12.19 26.22
N VAL A 295 18.06 -13.09 25.24
CA VAL A 295 17.27 -12.85 24.03
C VAL A 295 15.82 -12.53 24.42
N ASN A 296 15.19 -13.37 25.25
CA ASN A 296 13.82 -13.16 25.70
C ASN A 296 13.66 -11.84 26.47
N ALA A 297 14.58 -11.54 27.39
CA ALA A 297 14.56 -10.27 28.12
C ALA A 297 14.69 -9.04 27.20
N SER A 298 15.53 -9.12 26.16
CA SER A 298 15.66 -8.07 25.16
C SER A 298 14.37 -7.90 24.33
N VAL A 299 13.76 -9.00 23.89
CA VAL A 299 12.48 -8.98 23.17
C VAL A 299 11.37 -8.37 24.04
N ASP A 300 11.27 -8.76 25.30
CA ASP A 300 10.30 -8.20 26.24
C ASP A 300 10.52 -6.70 26.45
N LYS A 301 11.78 -6.25 26.54
CA LYS A 301 12.12 -4.82 26.63
C LYS A 301 11.70 -4.07 25.36
N ILE A 302 12.00 -4.60 24.17
CA ILE A 302 11.57 -4.03 22.90
C ILE A 302 10.04 -3.93 22.85
N ARG A 303 9.34 -5.00 23.26
CA ARG A 303 7.88 -5.06 23.31
C ARG A 303 7.27 -3.98 24.20
N ASN A 304 7.78 -3.83 25.42
CA ASN A 304 7.30 -2.84 26.38
C ASN A 304 7.57 -1.41 25.91
N ASN A 305 8.75 -1.16 25.32
CA ASN A 305 9.08 0.13 24.72
C ASN A 305 8.14 0.47 23.56
N PHE A 306 7.84 -0.52 22.72
CA PHE A 306 6.90 -0.38 21.60
C PHE A 306 5.50 0.00 22.10
N ALA A 307 4.95 -0.76 23.05
CA ALA A 307 3.64 -0.48 23.65
C ALA A 307 3.59 0.92 24.29
N THR A 308 4.66 1.33 24.99
CA THR A 308 4.77 2.65 25.60
C THR A 308 4.79 3.78 24.57
N ASN A 309 5.42 3.58 23.41
CA ASN A 309 5.43 4.57 22.34
C ASN A 309 4.06 4.71 21.67
N MET A 310 3.28 3.62 21.58
CA MET A 310 1.91 3.65 21.04
C MET A 310 0.92 4.46 21.90
N LEU A 311 1.27 4.81 23.13
CA LEU A 311 0.47 5.69 24.01
C LEU A 311 0.80 7.18 23.86
N LYS A 312 1.79 7.52 23.04
CA LYS A 312 2.32 8.88 22.88
C LYS A 312 2.04 9.43 21.49
N GLY A 313 2.27 10.74 21.32
CA GLY A 313 2.09 11.42 20.04
C GLY A 313 0.63 11.80 19.77
N ASN A 314 0.25 11.78 18.49
CA ASN A 314 -1.12 11.91 18.01
C ASN A 314 -1.55 10.59 17.35
N PHE A 315 -2.86 10.38 17.22
CA PHE A 315 -3.40 9.13 16.70
C PHE A 315 -3.15 8.97 15.19
N SER A 316 -3.08 10.07 14.44
CA SER A 316 -2.80 10.05 13.00
C SER A 316 -1.41 9.47 12.70
N ASP A 317 -0.38 9.91 13.41
CA ASP A 317 0.99 9.41 13.29
C ASP A 317 1.08 7.95 13.77
N GLN A 318 0.31 7.58 14.79
CA GLN A 318 0.21 6.18 15.25
C GLN A 318 -0.38 5.27 14.16
N LEU A 319 -1.43 5.71 13.45
CA LEU A 319 -1.96 4.96 12.31
C LEU A 319 -0.89 4.79 11.23
N GLN A 320 -0.15 5.85 10.89
CA GLN A 320 0.95 5.77 9.91
C GLN A 320 2.10 4.86 10.36
N PHE A 321 2.25 4.65 11.66
CA PHE A 321 3.26 3.77 12.24
C PHE A 321 2.84 2.29 12.28
N CYS A 322 1.53 1.98 12.19
CA CYS A 322 1.04 0.60 12.24
C CYS A 322 1.61 -0.33 11.14
N PRO A 323 1.74 0.09 9.85
CA PRO A 323 2.35 -0.75 8.82
C PRO A 323 3.78 -1.17 9.17
N PHE A 324 4.58 -0.25 9.70
CA PHE A 324 5.93 -0.55 10.20
C PHE A 324 5.86 -1.54 11.37
N GLY A 325 4.93 -1.37 12.31
CA GLY A 325 4.71 -2.31 13.41
C GLY A 325 4.44 -3.74 12.95
N PHE A 326 3.54 -3.92 11.97
CA PHE A 326 3.27 -5.24 11.37
C PHE A 326 4.54 -5.83 10.72
N LEU A 327 5.23 -5.05 9.88
CA LEU A 327 6.46 -5.49 9.22
C LEU A 327 7.53 -5.90 10.23
N PHE A 328 7.78 -5.05 11.22
CA PHE A 328 8.81 -5.24 12.23
C PHE A 328 8.56 -6.50 13.05
N TRP A 329 7.35 -6.67 13.59
CA TRP A 329 7.05 -7.81 14.46
C TRP A 329 6.94 -9.14 13.70
N ASN A 330 6.45 -9.13 12.45
CA ASN A 330 6.53 -10.31 11.57
C ASN A 330 8.00 -10.74 11.33
N LEU A 331 8.90 -9.76 11.18
CA LEU A 331 10.33 -10.04 11.00
C LEU A 331 10.96 -10.59 12.30
N VAL A 332 10.68 -9.97 13.44
CA VAL A 332 11.16 -10.42 14.75
C VAL A 332 10.71 -11.86 15.03
N GLU A 333 9.42 -12.16 14.83
CA GLU A 333 8.86 -13.50 15.04
C GLU A 333 9.48 -14.55 14.09
N SER A 334 9.76 -14.18 12.84
CA SER A 334 10.32 -15.12 11.86
C SER A 334 11.83 -15.39 12.05
N LYS A 335 12.60 -14.39 12.52
CA LYS A 335 14.07 -14.44 12.59
C LYS A 335 14.62 -14.72 13.99
N ILE A 336 13.92 -14.36 15.06
CA ILE A 336 14.41 -14.57 16.44
C ILE A 336 13.88 -15.91 16.99
N PRO A 337 14.76 -16.85 17.41
CA PRO A 337 14.37 -18.19 17.86
C PRO A 337 13.46 -18.24 19.10
N SER A 338 13.41 -17.19 19.91
CA SER A 338 12.57 -17.12 21.12
C SER A 338 11.09 -17.42 20.86
N PHE A 339 10.61 -17.13 19.64
CA PHE A 339 9.24 -17.39 19.20
C PHE A 339 9.00 -18.81 18.67
N LYS A 340 10.05 -19.66 18.57
CA LYS A 340 9.95 -21.06 18.12
C LYS A 340 9.89 -22.06 19.27
N ILE A 341 10.34 -21.69 20.48
CA ILE A 341 10.56 -22.62 21.60
C ILE A 341 9.31 -22.77 22.47
N ASP A 342 8.54 -21.70 22.66
CA ASP A 342 7.15 -21.85 23.04
C ASP A 342 6.39 -22.15 21.75
N LYS A 343 6.06 -23.43 21.53
CA LYS A 343 4.93 -23.72 20.63
C LYS A 343 3.82 -22.78 21.11
N PRO A 344 3.25 -21.90 20.27
CA PRO A 344 2.00 -21.30 20.64
C PRO A 344 1.11 -22.49 20.98
N ILE A 345 0.67 -22.59 22.24
CA ILE A 345 -0.58 -23.30 22.54
C ILE A 345 -1.48 -22.86 21.40
N LYS A 346 -1.99 -23.77 20.56
CA LYS A 346 -2.78 -23.41 19.37
C LYS A 346 -3.67 -22.20 19.71
N GLY A 347 -3.36 -21.01 19.16
CA GLY A 347 -4.02 -19.77 19.54
C GLY A 347 -3.24 -18.77 20.43
N ALA A 348 -1.94 -18.93 20.72
CA ALA A 348 -1.19 -17.88 21.39
C ALA A 348 -1.09 -16.64 20.48
N PRO A 349 -1.37 -15.43 20.99
CA PRO A 349 -1.47 -14.25 20.16
C PRO A 349 -0.13 -13.84 19.56
N GLN A 350 -0.07 -13.79 18.23
CA GLN A 350 1.01 -13.12 17.51
C GLN A 350 0.99 -11.66 17.88
N PHE A 351 2.15 -11.08 18.21
CA PHE A 351 2.22 -9.67 18.60
C PHE A 351 1.65 -8.71 17.53
N PRO A 352 1.81 -8.97 16.22
CA PRO A 352 1.16 -8.18 15.18
C PRO A 352 -0.37 -8.07 15.32
N ASN A 353 -1.05 -9.04 15.95
CA ASN A 353 -2.50 -8.99 16.15
C ASN A 353 -2.94 -7.75 16.95
N ASN A 354 -2.08 -7.27 17.83
CA ASN A 354 -2.32 -6.09 18.67
C ASN A 354 -2.52 -4.80 17.86
N PHE A 355 -2.07 -4.73 16.60
CA PHE A 355 -2.25 -3.53 15.78
C PHE A 355 -3.62 -3.47 15.11
N MET A 356 -4.30 -4.61 14.95
CA MET A 356 -5.61 -4.65 14.29
C MET A 356 -6.64 -3.80 15.04
N VAL A 357 -6.59 -3.77 16.38
CA VAL A 357 -7.54 -2.97 17.18
C VAL A 357 -7.43 -1.47 16.90
N PHE A 358 -6.22 -0.95 16.62
CA PHE A 358 -6.07 0.47 16.27
C PHE A 358 -6.62 0.80 14.88
N LEU A 359 -6.59 -0.17 13.96
CA LEU A 359 -7.19 0.00 12.63
C LEU A 359 -8.73 -0.07 12.68
N VAL A 360 -9.28 -0.83 13.63
CA VAL A 360 -10.74 -0.95 13.79
C VAL A 360 -11.33 0.21 14.58
N MET A 361 -10.61 0.72 15.59
CA MET A 361 -11.16 1.68 16.55
C MET A 361 -11.85 2.92 15.94
N PRO A 362 -11.27 3.66 14.98
CA PRO A 362 -11.93 4.86 14.45
C PRO A 362 -13.30 4.57 13.83
N LYS A 363 -13.44 3.37 13.23
CA LYS A 363 -14.68 2.90 12.59
C LYS A 363 -15.75 2.67 13.65
N TYR A 364 -15.37 2.00 14.74
CA TYR A 364 -16.23 1.79 15.90
C TYR A 364 -16.67 3.13 16.52
N THR A 365 -15.74 4.06 16.73
CA THR A 365 -16.05 5.39 17.30
C THR A 365 -17.03 6.18 16.42
N ILE A 366 -16.88 6.13 15.09
CA ILE A 366 -17.85 6.74 14.16
C ILE A 366 -19.22 6.06 14.26
N LEU A 367 -19.26 4.73 14.35
CA LEU A 367 -20.52 4.01 14.51
C LEU A 367 -21.27 4.52 15.74
N VAL A 368 -20.59 4.52 16.89
CA VAL A 368 -21.17 4.87 18.19
C VAL A 368 -21.56 6.34 18.26
N LYS A 369 -20.77 7.26 17.69
CA LYS A 369 -21.02 8.70 17.79
C LYS A 369 -21.98 9.22 16.72
N THR A 370 -21.82 8.79 15.49
CA THR A 370 -22.51 9.38 14.34
C THR A 370 -23.84 8.69 14.09
N TYR A 371 -23.88 7.37 14.23
CA TYR A 371 -25.04 6.54 13.85
C TYR A 371 -25.85 6.08 15.07
N LEU A 372 -25.20 5.94 16.23
CA LEU A 372 -25.82 5.60 17.51
C LEU A 372 -25.94 6.84 18.41
N LEU A 373 -26.92 6.85 19.31
CA LEU A 373 -27.16 7.97 20.25
C LEU A 373 -26.63 7.64 21.66
N LYS A 374 -26.60 6.34 22.02
CA LYS A 374 -26.10 5.83 23.31
C LYS A 374 -25.33 4.51 23.11
N PRO A 375 -24.18 4.32 23.80
CA PRO A 375 -23.45 3.06 23.80
C PRO A 375 -24.29 1.85 24.25
N THR A 376 -25.25 2.06 25.17
CA THR A 376 -26.11 1.01 25.71
C THR A 376 -27.07 0.42 24.67
N GLU A 377 -27.54 1.21 23.70
CA GLU A 377 -28.39 0.72 22.59
C GLU A 377 -27.62 -0.24 21.69
N PHE A 378 -26.31 -0.02 21.54
CA PHE A 378 -25.45 -0.88 20.75
C PHE A 378 -25.20 -2.20 21.46
N GLU A 379 -24.90 -2.18 22.76
CA GLU A 379 -24.68 -3.38 23.56
C GLU A 379 -25.92 -4.29 23.58
N GLU A 380 -27.12 -3.74 23.78
CA GLU A 380 -28.37 -4.50 23.76
C GLU A 380 -28.62 -5.16 22.40
N GLU A 381 -28.37 -4.45 21.31
CA GLU A 381 -28.61 -4.94 19.95
C GLU A 381 -27.56 -5.93 19.45
N VAL A 382 -26.31 -5.80 19.90
CA VAL A 382 -25.20 -6.74 19.61
C VAL A 382 -25.32 -7.99 20.46
N SER A 383 -25.83 -7.90 21.69
CA SER A 383 -25.98 -9.05 22.59
C SER A 383 -26.92 -10.14 22.07
N ASN A 384 -27.75 -9.84 21.07
CA ASN A 384 -28.65 -10.80 20.43
C ASN A 384 -27.98 -11.59 19.28
N ASP A 385 -26.72 -11.27 18.92
CA ASP A 385 -25.96 -11.97 17.88
C ASP A 385 -24.89 -12.87 18.51
N ASP A 386 -25.23 -14.14 18.68
CA ASP A 386 -24.35 -15.16 19.26
C ASP A 386 -23.07 -15.38 18.41
N PHE A 387 -23.17 -15.26 17.08
CA PHE A 387 -22.03 -15.46 16.18
C PHE A 387 -21.03 -14.32 16.31
N ARG A 388 -21.54 -13.07 16.35
CA ARG A 388 -20.73 -11.89 16.60
C ARG A 388 -20.08 -11.92 17.98
N SER A 389 -20.84 -12.26 19.02
CA SER A 389 -20.31 -12.34 20.39
C SER A 389 -19.16 -13.36 20.49
N ALA A 390 -19.33 -14.55 19.91
CA ALA A 390 -18.26 -15.56 19.87
C ALA A 390 -17.02 -15.09 19.07
N PHE A 391 -17.24 -14.31 18.00
CA PHE A 391 -16.17 -13.70 17.22
C PHE A 391 -15.41 -12.62 18.02
N GLU A 392 -16.12 -11.73 18.71
CA GLU A 392 -15.54 -10.65 19.51
C GLU A 392 -14.71 -11.22 20.67
N ASP A 393 -15.22 -12.23 21.39
CA ASP A 393 -14.47 -12.94 22.44
C ASP A 393 -13.15 -13.51 21.91
N LYS A 394 -13.19 -14.12 20.71
CA LYS A 394 -12.00 -14.64 20.05
C LYS A 394 -11.02 -13.53 19.69
N MET A 395 -11.49 -12.40 19.17
CA MET A 395 -10.65 -11.25 18.83
C MET A 395 -9.99 -10.64 20.07
N TRP A 396 -10.72 -10.47 21.17
CA TRP A 396 -10.17 -9.89 22.39
C TRP A 396 -9.21 -10.85 23.10
N SER A 397 -9.43 -12.16 23.03
CA SER A 397 -8.54 -13.16 23.62
C SER A 397 -7.11 -13.11 23.05
N VAL A 398 -6.94 -12.57 21.83
CA VAL A 398 -5.64 -12.48 21.16
C VAL A 398 -4.97 -11.10 21.27
N VAL A 399 -5.57 -10.14 21.98
CA VAL A 399 -5.00 -8.80 22.16
C VAL A 399 -4.42 -8.68 23.56
N SER A 400 -3.19 -8.21 23.65
CA SER A 400 -2.51 -8.00 24.93
C SER A 400 -3.15 -6.88 25.74
N HIS A 401 -3.15 -7.03 27.06
CA HIS A 401 -3.78 -6.09 27.98
C HIS A 401 -3.26 -4.65 27.83
N ASP A 402 -1.98 -4.46 27.52
CA ASP A 402 -1.41 -3.12 27.34
C ASP A 402 -1.97 -2.40 26.11
N PHE A 403 -2.27 -3.16 25.05
CA PHE A 403 -2.89 -2.62 23.84
C PHE A 403 -4.38 -2.36 24.02
N VAL A 404 -5.08 -3.18 24.82
CA VAL A 404 -6.46 -2.87 25.23
C VAL A 404 -6.51 -1.56 26.03
N ARG A 405 -5.57 -1.34 26.96
CA ARG A 405 -5.47 -0.05 27.68
C ARG A 405 -5.20 1.11 26.73
N ALA A 406 -4.30 0.92 25.76
CA ALA A 406 -4.00 1.92 24.75
C ALA A 406 -5.22 2.25 23.88
N LEU A 407 -6.01 1.23 23.51
CA LEU A 407 -7.25 1.39 22.78
C LEU A 407 -8.22 2.32 23.53
N TYR A 408 -8.53 2.02 24.79
CA TYR A 408 -9.42 2.87 25.60
C TYR A 408 -8.89 4.28 25.81
N PHE A 409 -7.57 4.43 25.96
CA PHE A 409 -6.93 5.74 26.05
C PHE A 409 -7.20 6.58 24.81
N TRP A 410 -7.02 6.00 23.62
CA TRP A 410 -7.23 6.70 22.35
C TRP A 410 -8.70 6.88 21.99
N GLU A 411 -9.55 5.91 22.30
CA GLU A 411 -10.99 6.02 22.12
C GLU A 411 -11.51 7.26 22.86
N LYS A 412 -11.25 7.35 24.17
CA LYS A 412 -11.67 8.49 24.99
C LYS A 412 -11.16 9.83 24.46
N ARG A 413 -9.97 9.85 23.86
CA ARG A 413 -9.36 11.07 23.33
C ARG A 413 -9.91 11.49 21.97
N ASN A 414 -10.28 10.50 21.14
CA ASN A 414 -10.73 10.72 19.77
C ASN A 414 -12.25 10.85 19.66
N VAL A 415 -13.03 10.44 20.68
CA VAL A 415 -14.50 10.56 20.67
C VAL A 415 -14.93 11.97 20.32
N ASP A 416 -14.27 13.02 20.85
CA ASP A 416 -14.64 14.41 20.60
C ASP A 416 -13.87 15.07 19.45
N ASP A 417 -13.04 14.32 18.70
CA ASP A 417 -12.25 14.89 17.61
C ASP A 417 -13.16 15.31 16.44
N PRO A 418 -13.10 16.59 15.98
CA PRO A 418 -13.87 17.05 14.83
C PRO A 418 -13.45 16.37 13.51
N ASN A 419 -12.24 15.82 13.45
CA ASN A 419 -11.66 15.17 12.26
C ASN A 419 -11.83 13.65 12.27
N LEU A 420 -12.78 13.11 13.05
CA LEU A 420 -12.95 11.67 13.21
C LEU A 420 -13.17 10.93 11.88
N HIS A 421 -13.91 11.53 10.92
CA HIS A 421 -14.07 10.99 9.57
C HIS A 421 -12.74 10.86 8.82
N ALA A 422 -11.90 11.89 8.87
CA ALA A 422 -10.57 11.87 8.25
C ALA A 422 -9.65 10.81 8.90
N LEU A 423 -9.71 10.63 10.23
CA LEU A 423 -8.99 9.56 10.92
C LEU A 423 -9.48 8.18 10.47
N CYS A 424 -10.76 8.03 10.18
CA CYS A 424 -11.33 6.78 9.71
C CYS A 424 -10.92 6.45 8.26
N GLU A 425 -10.93 7.44 7.36
CA GLU A 425 -10.39 7.30 6.01
C GLU A 425 -8.90 6.97 6.02
N GLN A 426 -8.13 7.64 6.90
CA GLN A 426 -6.73 7.34 7.10
C GLN A 426 -6.54 5.90 7.61
N SER A 427 -7.38 5.44 8.54
CA SER A 427 -7.35 4.07 9.03
C SER A 427 -7.65 3.05 7.91
N LEU A 428 -8.64 3.31 7.04
CA LEU A 428 -8.94 2.46 5.88
C LEU A 428 -7.77 2.40 4.89
N SER A 429 -7.19 3.55 4.57
CA SER A 429 -6.00 3.63 3.70
C SER A 429 -4.81 2.88 4.29
N THR A 430 -4.58 3.03 5.60
CA THR A 430 -3.54 2.29 6.34
C THR A 430 -3.81 0.79 6.32
N SER A 431 -5.07 0.39 6.51
CA SER A 431 -5.49 -1.02 6.50
C SER A 431 -5.15 -1.69 5.18
N LYS A 432 -5.41 -1.02 4.04
CA LYS A 432 -5.04 -1.53 2.70
C LYS A 432 -3.53 -1.79 2.56
N VAL A 433 -2.68 -0.95 3.16
CA VAL A 433 -1.23 -1.17 3.19
C VAL A 433 -0.90 -2.38 4.08
N CYS A 434 -1.49 -2.44 5.27
CA CYS A 434 -1.28 -3.52 6.24
C CYS A 434 -1.72 -4.90 5.73
N VAL A 435 -2.72 -4.96 4.83
CA VAL A 435 -3.17 -6.22 4.22
C VAL A 435 -1.98 -7.00 3.65
N SER A 436 -0.97 -6.34 3.08
CA SER A 436 0.24 -6.99 2.54
C SER A 436 1.00 -7.84 3.57
N TYR A 437 0.96 -7.44 4.85
CA TYR A 437 1.65 -8.08 5.97
C TYR A 437 0.78 -9.08 6.75
N PHE A 438 -0.53 -9.09 6.52
CA PHE A 438 -1.44 -9.99 7.23
C PHE A 438 -1.22 -11.44 6.82
N SER A 439 -1.16 -12.32 7.82
CA SER A 439 -1.35 -13.76 7.63
C SER A 439 -2.82 -14.06 7.33
N ARG A 440 -3.12 -15.25 6.82
CA ARG A 440 -4.51 -15.68 6.60
C ARG A 440 -5.32 -15.69 7.91
N GLU A 441 -4.67 -16.03 9.02
CA GLU A 441 -5.28 -16.05 10.36
C GLU A 441 -5.64 -14.64 10.87
N GLN A 442 -4.99 -13.59 10.36
CA GLN A 442 -5.32 -12.18 10.64
C GLN A 442 -6.32 -11.60 9.62
N GLY A 443 -6.18 -11.99 8.35
CA GLY A 443 -7.01 -11.50 7.26
C GLY A 443 -8.49 -11.87 7.42
N ILE A 444 -8.79 -13.09 7.84
CA ILE A 444 -10.18 -13.56 8.01
C ILE A 444 -10.90 -12.79 9.14
N PRO A 445 -10.37 -12.70 10.37
CA PRO A 445 -11.03 -11.92 11.41
C PRO A 445 -11.19 -10.45 11.06
N TYR A 446 -10.19 -9.85 10.42
CA TYR A 446 -10.29 -8.46 9.97
C TYR A 446 -11.38 -8.27 8.91
N PHE A 447 -11.54 -9.23 7.99
CA PHE A 447 -12.67 -9.25 7.05
C PHE A 447 -14.02 -9.36 7.78
N GLN A 448 -14.16 -10.26 8.75
CA GLN A 448 -15.39 -10.40 9.55
C GLN A 448 -15.74 -9.06 10.23
N THR A 449 -14.77 -8.38 10.84
CA THR A 449 -14.98 -7.04 11.42
C THR A 449 -15.51 -6.03 10.40
N MET A 450 -14.98 -6.03 9.17
CA MET A 450 -15.45 -5.11 8.13
C MET A 450 -16.87 -5.43 7.66
N VAL A 451 -17.25 -6.72 7.60
CA VAL A 451 -18.61 -7.12 7.22
C VAL A 451 -19.61 -6.74 8.30
N TYR A 452 -19.33 -7.04 9.58
CA TYR A 452 -20.18 -6.61 10.69
C TYR A 452 -20.32 -5.09 10.74
N TYR A 453 -19.24 -4.36 10.47
CA TYR A 453 -19.27 -2.92 10.39
C TYR A 453 -20.20 -2.39 9.29
N LEU A 454 -20.17 -3.00 8.10
CA LEU A 454 -21.10 -2.66 7.02
C LEU A 454 -22.54 -3.01 7.37
N MET A 455 -22.79 -4.17 7.99
CA MET A 455 -24.12 -4.55 8.47
C MET A 455 -24.67 -3.52 9.45
N ASP A 456 -23.84 -3.08 10.40
CA ASP A 456 -24.22 -2.07 11.39
C ASP A 456 -24.55 -0.73 10.73
N ILE A 457 -23.71 -0.24 9.80
CA ILE A 457 -24.00 0.99 9.04
C ILE A 457 -25.37 0.88 8.36
N VAL A 458 -25.59 -0.19 7.59
CA VAL A 458 -26.83 -0.38 6.84
C VAL A 458 -28.05 -0.43 7.76
N ARG A 459 -27.94 -1.18 8.86
CA ARG A 459 -29.00 -1.36 9.84
C ARG A 459 -29.36 -0.05 10.53
N PHE A 460 -28.37 0.68 11.05
CA PHE A 460 -28.61 1.92 11.79
C PHE A 460 -29.09 3.05 10.89
N THR A 461 -28.60 3.12 9.65
CA THR A 461 -29.05 4.09 8.67
C THR A 461 -30.48 3.82 8.20
N ARG A 462 -30.87 2.55 8.00
CA ARG A 462 -32.26 2.16 7.66
C ARG A 462 -33.26 2.58 8.74
N ASN A 463 -32.89 2.42 10.01
CA ASN A 463 -33.74 2.80 11.13
C ASN A 463 -33.82 4.33 11.34
N ARG A 464 -32.93 5.12 10.72
CA ARG A 464 -32.77 6.56 10.95
C ARG A 464 -32.46 7.29 9.64
N SER A 465 -33.48 7.55 8.83
CA SER A 465 -33.35 8.15 7.48
C SER A 465 -32.58 9.49 7.47
N GLU A 466 -32.65 10.28 8.54
CA GLU A 466 -31.90 11.55 8.69
C GLU A 466 -30.37 11.38 8.63
N LYS A 467 -29.86 10.16 8.86
CA LYS A 467 -28.43 9.84 8.83
C LYS A 467 -27.94 9.42 7.44
N VAL A 468 -28.85 9.16 6.49
CA VAL A 468 -28.51 8.81 5.10
C VAL A 468 -27.72 9.94 4.45
N ASP A 469 -28.14 11.20 4.66
CA ASP A 469 -27.49 12.38 4.08
C ASP A 469 -26.04 12.56 4.53
N ILE A 470 -25.71 12.15 5.76
CA ILE A 470 -24.34 12.18 6.27
C ILE A 470 -23.50 11.14 5.52
N LEU A 471 -24.01 9.92 5.39
CA LEU A 471 -23.32 8.82 4.72
C LEU A 471 -23.10 9.09 3.22
N VAL A 472 -24.08 9.73 2.56
CA VAL A 472 -23.98 10.14 1.14
C VAL A 472 -22.92 11.22 0.94
N LYS A 473 -22.79 12.18 1.87
CA LYS A 473 -21.72 13.19 1.83
C LYS A 473 -20.34 12.57 1.98
N GLU A 474 -20.23 11.53 2.80
CA GLU A 474 -18.99 10.77 3.06
C GLU A 474 -18.83 9.59 2.09
N PHE A 475 -19.06 9.78 0.78
CA PHE A 475 -19.01 8.71 -0.21
C PHE A 475 -17.61 8.09 -0.37
N THR A 476 -16.54 8.88 -0.18
CA THR A 476 -15.14 8.42 -0.23
C THR A 476 -14.87 7.36 0.83
N PHE A 477 -15.36 7.59 2.05
CA PHE A 477 -15.32 6.63 3.14
C PHE A 477 -16.02 5.31 2.76
N CYS A 478 -17.26 5.38 2.24
CA CYS A 478 -18.02 4.20 1.82
C CYS A 478 -17.28 3.40 0.73
N ARG A 479 -16.79 4.10 -0.30
CA ARG A 479 -15.99 3.51 -1.38
C ARG A 479 -14.79 2.73 -0.84
N GLN A 480 -14.05 3.33 0.10
CA GLN A 480 -12.85 2.71 0.67
C GLN A 480 -13.15 1.45 1.49
N ILE A 481 -14.31 1.34 2.13
CA ILE A 481 -14.70 0.12 2.86
C ILE A 481 -14.92 -1.03 1.87
N PHE A 482 -15.73 -0.83 0.83
CA PHE A 482 -15.99 -1.88 -0.16
C PHE A 482 -14.73 -2.31 -0.90
N GLU A 483 -13.87 -1.35 -1.27
CA GLU A 483 -12.57 -1.65 -1.87
C GLU A 483 -11.70 -2.52 -0.95
N LEU A 484 -11.66 -2.20 0.36
CA LEU A 484 -10.92 -2.99 1.34
C LEU A 484 -11.49 -4.39 1.52
N VAL A 485 -12.82 -4.54 1.56
CA VAL A 485 -13.50 -5.84 1.61
C VAL A 485 -13.13 -6.69 0.39
N GLY A 486 -13.18 -6.10 -0.81
CA GLY A 486 -12.76 -6.77 -2.06
C GLY A 486 -11.31 -7.25 -2.00
N ILE A 487 -10.38 -6.38 -1.59
CA ILE A 487 -8.95 -6.69 -1.43
C ILE A 487 -8.75 -7.87 -0.46
N LEU A 488 -9.45 -7.88 0.68
CA LEU A 488 -9.35 -8.96 1.67
C LEU A 488 -9.86 -10.29 1.12
N MET A 489 -11.03 -10.29 0.47
CA MET A 489 -11.63 -11.49 -0.12
C MET A 489 -10.73 -12.09 -1.20
N GLU A 490 -10.19 -11.27 -2.11
CA GLU A 490 -9.31 -11.74 -3.17
C GLU A 490 -7.98 -12.25 -2.63
N LYS A 491 -7.33 -11.49 -1.74
CA LYS A 491 -6.01 -11.86 -1.22
C LYS A 491 -6.06 -13.16 -0.42
N PHE A 492 -7.03 -13.31 0.47
CA PHE A 492 -7.10 -14.45 1.38
C PHE A 492 -7.97 -15.61 0.86
N GLN A 493 -8.61 -15.42 -0.29
CA GLN A 493 -9.53 -16.38 -0.90
C GLN A 493 -10.54 -16.88 0.14
N ILE A 494 -11.22 -15.93 0.78
CA ILE A 494 -12.12 -16.22 1.91
C ILE A 494 -13.37 -16.92 1.37
N THR A 495 -13.69 -18.08 1.93
CA THR A 495 -14.85 -18.89 1.54
C THR A 495 -15.79 -19.11 2.72
N LEU A 496 -16.98 -19.65 2.49
CA LEU A 496 -17.92 -20.02 3.57
C LEU A 496 -17.30 -20.98 4.60
N LYS A 497 -16.33 -21.79 4.21
CA LYS A 497 -15.65 -22.70 5.15
C LYS A 497 -14.84 -21.96 6.21
N ASP A 498 -14.46 -20.73 5.91
CA ASP A 498 -13.60 -19.92 6.77
C ASP A 498 -14.45 -19.09 7.74
N CYS A 499 -15.52 -18.47 7.26
CA CYS A 499 -16.42 -17.68 8.07
C CYS A 499 -17.83 -17.56 7.44
N ILE A 500 -18.86 -17.44 8.28
CA ILE A 500 -20.26 -17.38 7.85
C ILE A 500 -20.58 -16.05 7.17
N GLU A 501 -19.85 -14.99 7.53
CA GLU A 501 -20.05 -13.62 7.09
C GLU A 501 -19.96 -13.44 5.57
N VAL A 502 -19.31 -14.38 4.88
CA VAL A 502 -19.30 -14.45 3.41
C VAL A 502 -20.72 -14.53 2.83
N THR A 503 -21.67 -15.16 3.53
CA THR A 503 -23.08 -15.24 3.07
C THR A 503 -23.79 -13.90 3.12
N TYR A 504 -23.41 -13.02 4.06
CA TYR A 504 -24.03 -11.72 4.24
C TYR A 504 -23.47 -10.65 3.29
N VAL A 505 -22.31 -10.87 2.66
CA VAL A 505 -21.66 -9.88 1.79
C VAL A 505 -22.60 -9.39 0.69
N ILE A 506 -23.25 -10.33 -0.01
CA ILE A 506 -24.13 -9.98 -1.13
C ILE A 506 -25.35 -9.23 -0.60
N SER A 507 -26.03 -9.74 0.44
CA SER A 507 -27.23 -9.09 0.99
C SER A 507 -26.94 -7.68 1.50
N VAL A 508 -25.83 -7.49 2.21
CA VAL A 508 -25.40 -6.17 2.70
C VAL A 508 -25.10 -5.21 1.57
N CYS A 509 -24.52 -5.68 0.46
CA CYS A 509 -24.31 -4.84 -0.73
C CYS A 509 -25.64 -4.37 -1.34
N PHE A 510 -26.64 -5.24 -1.46
CA PHE A 510 -27.97 -4.87 -1.94
C PHE A 510 -28.66 -3.88 -1.00
N ASP A 511 -28.65 -4.20 0.30
CA ASP A 511 -29.27 -3.36 1.31
C ASP A 511 -28.63 -1.96 1.35
N PHE A 512 -27.31 -1.88 1.21
CA PHE A 512 -26.57 -0.62 1.11
C PHE A 512 -26.96 0.18 -0.13
N MET A 513 -27.03 -0.47 -1.31
CA MET A 513 -27.46 0.19 -2.55
C MET A 513 -28.91 0.68 -2.51
N ALA A 514 -29.76 0.07 -1.67
CA ALA A 514 -31.15 0.48 -1.47
C ALA A 514 -31.32 1.70 -0.55
N LEU A 515 -30.28 2.14 0.17
CA LEU A 515 -30.37 3.28 1.10
C LEU A 515 -30.48 4.64 0.40
N ALA A 516 -29.78 4.82 -0.72
CA ALA A 516 -29.65 6.10 -1.41
C ALA A 516 -29.20 5.92 -2.86
N GLU A 517 -29.29 7.01 -3.62
CA GLU A 517 -28.62 7.11 -4.92
C GLU A 517 -27.14 7.43 -4.72
N TRP A 518 -26.30 6.42 -4.92
CA TRP A 518 -24.85 6.51 -4.73
C TRP A 518 -24.12 7.04 -5.97
N SER A 519 -22.96 7.66 -5.76
CA SER A 519 -22.05 8.02 -6.85
C SER A 519 -21.57 6.79 -7.62
N SER A 520 -21.26 6.96 -8.90
CA SER A 520 -20.84 5.85 -9.76
C SER A 520 -19.59 5.13 -9.25
N GLU A 521 -18.69 5.85 -8.58
CA GLU A 521 -17.48 5.26 -7.98
C GLU A 521 -17.81 4.26 -6.86
N VAL A 522 -18.77 4.57 -5.98
CA VAL A 522 -19.20 3.66 -4.91
C VAL A 522 -19.91 2.46 -5.52
N VAL A 523 -20.80 2.68 -6.49
CA VAL A 523 -21.54 1.61 -7.17
C VAL A 523 -20.59 0.62 -7.84
N VAL A 524 -19.53 1.09 -8.50
CA VAL A 524 -18.52 0.22 -9.13
C VAL A 524 -17.84 -0.68 -8.11
N GLU A 525 -17.41 -0.15 -6.96
CA GLU A 525 -16.76 -0.96 -5.93
C GLU A 525 -17.72 -1.97 -5.30
N VAL A 526 -18.98 -1.60 -5.07
CA VAL A 526 -20.01 -2.54 -4.58
C VAL A 526 -20.24 -3.68 -5.58
N ILE A 527 -20.35 -3.37 -6.88
CA ILE A 527 -20.52 -4.39 -7.94
C ILE A 527 -19.29 -5.30 -8.02
N LYS A 528 -18.07 -4.77 -7.87
CA LYS A 528 -16.85 -5.59 -7.80
C LYS A 528 -16.87 -6.55 -6.63
N VAL A 529 -17.26 -6.09 -5.43
CA VAL A 529 -17.40 -6.96 -4.26
C VAL A 529 -18.43 -8.05 -4.50
N ILE A 530 -19.58 -7.74 -5.13
CA ILE A 530 -20.58 -8.74 -5.54
C ILE A 530 -19.97 -9.75 -6.52
N ASN A 531 -19.21 -9.30 -7.52
CA ASN A 531 -18.54 -10.16 -8.50
C ASN A 531 -17.60 -11.17 -7.80
N ILE A 532 -16.76 -10.65 -6.91
CA ILE A 532 -15.81 -11.41 -6.10
C ILE A 532 -16.58 -12.42 -5.23
N ALA A 533 -17.62 -11.96 -4.52
CA ALA A 533 -18.44 -12.81 -3.68
C ALA A 533 -19.07 -13.96 -4.48
N ILE A 534 -19.67 -13.71 -5.65
CA ILE A 534 -20.25 -14.77 -6.49
C ILE A 534 -19.18 -15.78 -6.93
N ALA A 535 -17.99 -15.30 -7.32
CA ALA A 535 -16.89 -16.17 -7.73
C ALA A 535 -16.45 -17.14 -6.63
N TYR A 536 -16.45 -16.70 -5.37
CA TYR A 536 -16.04 -17.52 -4.22
C TYR A 536 -17.20 -18.26 -3.53
N TYR A 537 -18.42 -17.74 -3.58
CA TYR A 537 -19.64 -18.32 -2.99
C TYR A 537 -20.08 -19.59 -3.75
N THR A 538 -19.89 -19.62 -5.07
CA THR A 538 -20.32 -20.72 -5.95
C THR A 538 -19.27 -21.83 -6.11
N ALA A 539 -18.50 -22.14 -5.06
CA ALA A 539 -17.74 -23.38 -5.03
C ALA A 539 -18.71 -24.57 -5.20
N PRO A 540 -18.40 -25.59 -6.04
CA PRO A 540 -19.36 -26.62 -6.50
C PRO A 540 -20.11 -27.42 -5.43
N LYS A 541 -19.70 -27.30 -4.16
CA LYS A 541 -20.28 -28.02 -3.02
C LYS A 541 -21.53 -27.35 -2.42
N MET A 542 -21.78 -26.07 -2.71
CA MET A 542 -22.96 -25.36 -2.20
C MET A 542 -24.19 -25.46 -3.10
N ALA A 543 -24.03 -25.86 -4.37
CA ALA A 543 -25.17 -26.12 -5.25
C ALA A 543 -26.09 -27.23 -4.71
N LEU A 544 -25.58 -28.13 -3.86
CA LEU A 544 -26.35 -29.20 -3.22
C LEU A 544 -27.23 -28.74 -2.04
N LEU A 545 -27.06 -27.51 -1.54
CA LEU A 545 -27.82 -26.98 -0.40
C LEU A 545 -28.85 -25.90 -0.80
N VAL A 546 -28.75 -25.38 -2.02
CA VAL A 546 -29.59 -24.27 -2.51
C VAL A 546 -30.84 -24.78 -3.24
N GLU A 547 -31.02 -26.09 -3.40
CA GLU A 547 -32.12 -26.64 -4.21
C GLU A 547 -33.52 -26.43 -3.58
N ASP A 548 -33.65 -26.15 -2.27
CA ASP A 548 -34.96 -26.09 -1.60
C ASP A 548 -35.33 -24.76 -0.90
N ALA A 549 -34.47 -23.72 -0.91
CA ALA A 549 -34.81 -22.41 -0.35
C ALA A 549 -34.57 -21.30 -1.38
N PRO A 550 -35.62 -20.57 -1.84
CA PRO A 550 -35.43 -19.43 -2.73
C PRO A 550 -34.67 -18.34 -1.97
N ASP A 551 -33.36 -18.22 -2.19
CA ASP A 551 -32.60 -17.08 -1.68
C ASP A 551 -33.12 -15.81 -2.37
N PRO A 552 -33.82 -14.91 -1.64
CA PRO A 552 -34.41 -13.72 -2.23
C PRO A 552 -33.34 -12.79 -2.83
N THR A 553 -32.11 -12.83 -2.31
CA THR A 553 -31.01 -11.96 -2.76
C THR A 553 -30.45 -12.39 -4.12
N VAL A 554 -30.39 -13.69 -4.41
CA VAL A 554 -29.95 -14.21 -5.73
C VAL A 554 -30.97 -13.87 -6.82
N ASN A 555 -32.27 -13.88 -6.50
CA ASN A 555 -33.33 -13.50 -7.45
C ASN A 555 -33.30 -12.00 -7.81
N LEU A 556 -32.82 -11.15 -6.91
CA LEU A 556 -32.70 -9.70 -7.12
C LEU A 556 -31.45 -9.30 -7.94
N LEU A 557 -30.51 -10.23 -8.15
CA LEU A 557 -29.28 -9.98 -8.89
C LEU A 557 -29.51 -9.70 -10.37
N GLY A 558 -30.41 -10.44 -11.03
CA GLY A 558 -30.76 -10.21 -12.43
C GLY A 558 -31.32 -8.80 -12.68
N PRO A 559 -32.39 -8.39 -11.97
CA PRO A 559 -32.96 -7.04 -12.08
C PRO A 559 -31.96 -5.93 -11.76
N LEU A 560 -31.13 -6.10 -10.73
CA LEU A 560 -30.10 -5.11 -10.39
C LEU A 560 -29.09 -4.97 -11.54
N LEU A 561 -28.51 -6.05 -12.02
CA LEU A 561 -27.53 -6.00 -13.12
C LEU A 561 -28.13 -5.38 -14.37
N TYR A 562 -29.38 -5.71 -14.70
CA TYR A 562 -30.10 -5.08 -15.81
C TYR A 562 -30.22 -3.56 -15.62
N SER A 563 -30.62 -3.10 -14.43
CA SER A 563 -30.71 -1.66 -14.13
C SER A 563 -29.35 -0.95 -14.21
N LYS A 564 -28.27 -1.63 -13.83
CA LYS A 564 -26.91 -1.06 -13.86
C LYS A 564 -26.27 -1.05 -15.24
N LEU A 565 -26.66 -1.95 -16.14
CA LEU A 565 -26.26 -1.91 -17.57
C LEU A 565 -26.89 -0.74 -18.34
N LEU A 566 -28.02 -0.22 -17.86
CA LEU A 566 -28.71 0.93 -18.44
C LEU A 566 -28.22 2.26 -17.86
N ASN A 567 -27.16 2.25 -17.05
CA ASN A 567 -26.62 3.45 -16.45
C ASN A 567 -25.87 4.30 -17.49
N GLU A 568 -25.91 5.62 -17.33
CA GLU A 568 -25.22 6.55 -18.22
C GLU A 568 -23.69 6.49 -18.07
N ASP A 569 -23.17 6.09 -16.90
CA ASP A 569 -21.73 5.97 -16.67
C ASP A 569 -21.19 4.64 -17.24
N PRO A 570 -20.27 4.68 -18.22
CA PRO A 570 -19.72 3.47 -18.83
C PRO A 570 -18.96 2.58 -17.83
N LYS A 571 -18.42 3.12 -16.73
CA LYS A 571 -17.71 2.32 -15.72
C LYS A 571 -18.64 1.37 -14.98
N VAL A 572 -19.86 1.82 -14.68
CA VAL A 572 -20.90 1.00 -14.03
C VAL A 572 -21.33 -0.13 -14.97
N ASN A 573 -21.47 0.19 -16.27
CA ASN A 573 -21.82 -0.79 -17.29
C ASN A 573 -20.76 -1.89 -17.42
N VAL A 574 -19.47 -1.51 -17.44
CA VAL A 574 -18.35 -2.48 -17.48
C VAL A 574 -18.35 -3.38 -16.24
N ALA A 575 -18.50 -2.80 -15.05
CA ALA A 575 -18.54 -3.61 -13.81
C ALA A 575 -19.72 -4.60 -13.80
N ALA A 576 -20.90 -4.20 -14.28
CA ALA A 576 -22.06 -5.09 -14.40
C ALA A 576 -21.81 -6.22 -15.44
N LEU A 577 -21.17 -5.91 -16.57
CA LEU A 577 -20.77 -6.90 -17.57
C LEU A 577 -19.76 -7.92 -17.02
N GLU A 578 -18.81 -7.47 -16.18
CA GLU A 578 -17.86 -8.36 -15.51
C GLU A 578 -18.56 -9.39 -14.63
N VAL A 579 -19.59 -8.99 -13.87
CA VAL A 579 -20.40 -9.94 -13.08
C VAL A 579 -21.09 -10.96 -13.97
N ILE A 580 -21.73 -10.52 -15.06
CA ILE A 580 -22.41 -11.41 -16.01
C ILE A 580 -21.41 -12.40 -16.64
N HIS A 581 -20.21 -11.92 -16.98
CA HIS A 581 -19.15 -12.75 -17.51
C HIS A 581 -18.71 -13.83 -16.51
N THR A 582 -18.52 -13.46 -15.24
CA THR A 582 -18.19 -14.38 -14.15
C THR A 582 -19.26 -15.45 -13.97
N ILE A 583 -20.54 -15.06 -13.89
CA ILE A 583 -21.69 -15.98 -13.77
C ILE A 583 -21.72 -16.95 -14.97
N THR A 584 -21.57 -16.44 -16.18
CA THR A 584 -21.58 -17.24 -17.41
C THR A 584 -20.42 -18.24 -17.41
N THR A 585 -19.24 -17.82 -16.97
CA THR A 585 -18.04 -18.67 -16.88
C THR A 585 -18.21 -19.78 -15.84
N ILE A 586 -18.81 -19.47 -14.68
CA ILE A 586 -19.11 -20.43 -13.62
C ILE A 586 -20.17 -21.44 -14.09
N SER A 587 -21.23 -20.98 -14.75
CA SER A 587 -22.27 -21.84 -15.33
C SER A 587 -21.68 -22.77 -16.40
N LYS A 588 -20.73 -22.29 -17.22
CA LYS A 588 -20.05 -23.12 -18.22
C LYS A 588 -19.12 -24.17 -17.60
N LYS A 589 -18.46 -23.86 -16.48
CA LYS A 589 -17.52 -24.77 -15.78
C LYS A 589 -18.24 -25.78 -14.89
N SER A 590 -19.34 -25.39 -14.25
CA SER A 590 -20.17 -26.28 -13.46
C SER A 590 -21.16 -26.98 -14.40
N LYS A 591 -20.90 -28.24 -14.76
CA LYS A 591 -21.85 -29.11 -15.51
C LYS A 591 -23.24 -29.28 -14.85
N PHE A 592 -23.50 -28.61 -13.72
CA PHE A 592 -24.67 -28.76 -12.88
C PHE A 592 -25.46 -27.47 -12.60
N MET A 593 -24.99 -26.27 -12.96
CA MET A 593 -25.78 -25.06 -12.76
C MET A 593 -26.69 -24.82 -13.98
N LYS A 594 -27.82 -25.54 -14.06
CA LYS A 594 -28.93 -25.16 -14.95
C LYS A 594 -29.49 -23.83 -14.44
N ILE A 595 -28.98 -22.73 -14.97
CA ILE A 595 -29.68 -21.45 -14.92
C ILE A 595 -30.98 -21.68 -15.69
N ARG A 596 -32.11 -21.75 -14.98
CA ARG A 596 -33.41 -21.71 -15.64
C ARG A 596 -33.47 -20.40 -16.40
N THR A 597 -33.70 -20.54 -17.71
CA THR A 597 -34.10 -19.50 -18.63
C THR A 597 -35.04 -18.51 -17.95
N ILE A 598 -34.69 -17.23 -18.02
CA ILE A 598 -35.62 -16.12 -17.81
C ILE A 598 -36.80 -16.40 -18.74
N ASP A 599 -37.94 -16.77 -18.16
CA ASP A 599 -39.18 -16.96 -18.90
C ASP A 599 -39.64 -15.59 -19.42
N THR A 600 -39.28 -15.30 -20.67
CA THR A 600 -40.03 -14.36 -21.48
C THR A 600 -41.32 -15.03 -21.93
N SER A 601 -42.34 -15.01 -21.07
CA SER A 601 -43.75 -15.11 -21.47
C SER A 601 -44.47 -13.97 -20.76
N VAL A 602 -44.54 -12.78 -21.35
CA VAL A 602 -45.61 -12.36 -22.27
C VAL A 602 -46.65 -13.46 -22.54
N SER A 603 -47.66 -13.49 -21.68
CA SER A 603 -49.07 -13.61 -22.06
C SER A 603 -49.91 -12.83 -21.07
#